data_AF-A0A8W8JW45-F1
#
_entry.id   AF-A0A8W8JW45-F1
#
_cell.length_a   1.000
_cell.length_b   1.000
_cell.length_c   1.000
_cell.angle_alpha   90.00
_cell.angle_beta   90.00
_cell.angle_gamma   90.00
#
_symmetry.space_group_name_H-M   'P 1'
#
loop_
_entity.id
_entity.type
_entity.pdbx_description
1 polymer ?
#
loop_
_entity_poly.entity_id
_entity_poly.type
_entity_poly.pdbx_seq_one_letter_code
_entity_poly.pdbx_strand_id
1 'polypeptide(L)'
;YSRLYHDEKKGKYVKDVKVEFEKAGKVTLFVLEDYAGGRRYTVLNGNCSVKPLTGDFNRELCVKQSDYKGRAVLGLNDDLLPMDLYAVNYSNPDYDIYGEAVVLPISEGRCMRQTEMINARVKSKLVAVESAVVFNTTTSISDPSIFDIPKECKGNLHLKKVPPFNLNLHAIKIRL
;
A
#
# COMPACT_ATOMS: atom_id res chain seq x y z
N TYR A 1 -6.73 -5.03 -11.33
CA TYR A 1 -5.56 -4.15 -11.12
C TYR A 1 -5.94 -3.01 -10.20
N SER A 2 -5.03 -2.58 -9.32
CA SER A 2 -5.22 -1.42 -8.45
C SER A 2 -4.38 -0.24 -8.93
N ARG A 3 -4.94 0.97 -8.90
CA ARG A 3 -4.18 2.21 -9.06
C ARG A 3 -3.80 2.74 -7.70
N LEU A 4 -2.53 3.08 -7.53
CA LEU A 4 -1.99 3.62 -6.30
C LEU A 4 -1.53 5.05 -6.55
N TYR A 5 -1.81 5.95 -5.61
CA TYR A 5 -1.37 7.33 -5.63
C TYR A 5 -0.75 7.66 -4.28
N HIS A 6 0.43 8.25 -4.28
CA HIS A 6 1.20 8.54 -3.07
C HIS A 6 1.72 9.98 -3.14
N ASP A 7 1.24 10.83 -2.24
CA ASP A 7 1.65 12.23 -2.11
C ASP A 7 2.31 12.43 -0.74
N GLU A 8 3.63 12.25 -0.71
CA GLU A 8 4.46 12.45 0.49
C GLU A 8 4.36 13.87 1.04
N LYS A 9 4.25 14.88 0.17
CA LYS A 9 4.25 16.29 0.58
C LYS A 9 2.98 16.62 1.37
N LYS A 10 1.85 16.04 0.97
CA LYS A 10 0.56 16.24 1.65
C LYS A 10 0.23 15.14 2.66
N GLY A 11 1.05 14.10 2.75
CA GLY A 11 0.79 12.95 3.62
C GLY A 11 -0.50 12.22 3.22
N LYS A 12 -0.72 12.01 1.92
CA LYS A 12 -1.93 11.36 1.39
C LYS A 12 -1.60 10.15 0.54
N TYR A 13 -2.40 9.10 0.71
CA TYR A 13 -2.30 7.87 -0.07
C TYR A 13 -3.67 7.41 -0.55
N VAL A 14 -3.75 6.97 -1.80
CA VAL A 14 -4.98 6.41 -2.39
C VAL A 14 -4.71 5.06 -3.00
N LYS A 15 -5.65 4.13 -2.78
CA LYS A 15 -5.77 2.85 -3.49
C LYS A 15 -7.15 2.77 -4.14
N ASP A 16 -7.20 2.78 -5.46
CA ASP A 16 -8.42 2.59 -6.26
C ASP A 16 -8.38 1.22 -6.94
N VAL A 17 -9.32 0.35 -6.59
CA VAL A 17 -9.44 -1.02 -7.10
C VAL A 17 -10.79 -1.17 -7.77
N LYS A 18 -10.75 -1.56 -9.04
CA LYS A 18 -11.92 -1.92 -9.84
C LYS A 18 -11.63 -3.28 -10.47
N VAL A 19 -12.30 -4.31 -9.98
CA VAL A 19 -12.10 -5.69 -10.41
C VAL A 19 -13.45 -6.34 -10.60
N GLU A 20 -13.53 -7.22 -11.59
CA GLU A 20 -14.67 -8.10 -11.80
C GLU A 20 -14.23 -9.53 -11.56
N PHE A 21 -14.91 -10.21 -10.64
CA PHE A 21 -14.66 -11.60 -10.30
C PHE A 21 -15.77 -12.46 -10.90
N GLU A 22 -15.42 -13.61 -11.48
CA GLU A 22 -16.39 -14.52 -12.10
C GLU A 22 -17.55 -14.90 -11.17
N LYS A 23 -17.26 -15.11 -9.87
CA LYS A 23 -18.27 -15.54 -8.87
C LYS A 23 -18.78 -14.42 -7.97
N ALA A 24 -17.94 -13.44 -7.66
CA ALA A 24 -18.30 -12.35 -6.74
C ALA A 24 -18.81 -11.09 -7.46
N GLY A 25 -18.78 -11.09 -8.80
CA GLY A 25 -19.15 -9.96 -9.63
C GLY A 25 -18.19 -8.78 -9.49
N LYS A 26 -18.70 -7.59 -9.83
CA LYS A 26 -17.93 -6.35 -9.81
C LYS A 26 -17.70 -5.87 -8.37
N VAL A 27 -16.44 -5.65 -8.03
CA VAL A 27 -15.99 -5.07 -6.76
C VAL A 27 -15.30 -3.73 -7.03
N THR A 28 -15.75 -2.70 -6.34
CA THR A 28 -15.08 -1.39 -6.28
C THR A 28 -14.62 -1.12 -4.86
N LEU A 29 -13.34 -0.84 -4.70
CA LEU A 29 -12.73 -0.45 -3.44
C LEU A 29 -11.92 0.83 -3.66
N PHE A 30 -12.25 1.87 -2.91
CA PHE A 30 -11.47 3.09 -2.84
C PHE A 30 -11.03 3.30 -1.39
N VAL A 31 -9.73 3.46 -1.17
CA VAL A 31 -9.16 3.80 0.12
C VAL A 31 -8.42 5.12 -0.01
N LEU A 32 -8.75 6.09 0.84
CA LEU A 32 -7.99 7.31 1.05
C LEU A 32 -7.46 7.31 2.48
N GLU A 33 -6.15 7.40 2.61
CA GLU A 33 -5.46 7.67 3.87
C GLU A 33 -5.02 9.13 3.87
N ASP A 34 -5.63 9.94 4.73
CA ASP A 34 -5.30 11.34 4.94
C ASP A 34 -4.65 11.47 6.32
N TYR A 35 -3.31 11.43 6.34
CA TYR A 35 -2.55 11.49 7.59
C TYR A 35 -2.55 12.89 8.19
N ALA A 36 -2.61 13.94 7.37
CA ALA A 36 -2.79 15.31 7.84
C ALA A 36 -4.17 15.49 8.52
N GLY A 37 -5.21 14.84 7.98
CA GLY A 37 -6.55 14.80 8.57
C GLY A 37 -6.75 13.75 9.67
N GLY A 38 -5.79 12.85 9.90
CA GLY A 38 -5.89 11.75 10.87
C GLY A 38 -7.00 10.74 10.57
N ARG A 39 -7.38 10.55 9.30
CA ARG A 39 -8.53 9.73 8.90
C ARG A 39 -8.21 8.80 7.73
N ARG A 40 -8.73 7.58 7.80
CA ARG A 40 -8.82 6.65 6.67
C ARG A 40 -10.27 6.52 6.24
N TYR A 41 -10.52 6.78 4.96
CA TYR A 41 -11.79 6.60 4.29
C TYR A 41 -11.73 5.33 3.44
N THR A 42 -12.73 4.47 3.54
CA THR A 42 -12.81 3.24 2.76
C THR A 42 -14.20 3.13 2.17
N VAL A 43 -14.30 3.22 0.85
CA VAL A 43 -15.54 3.02 0.10
C VAL A 43 -15.48 1.65 -0.57
N LEU A 44 -16.34 0.74 -0.13
CA LEU A 44 -16.49 -0.59 -0.71
C LEU A 44 -17.88 -0.71 -1.34
N ASN A 45 -17.95 -0.90 -2.65
CA ASN A 45 -19.20 -1.02 -3.40
C ASN A 45 -20.19 0.12 -3.06
N GLY A 46 -19.69 1.35 -2.95
CA GLY A 46 -20.47 2.55 -2.61
C GLY A 46 -20.71 2.77 -1.11
N ASN A 47 -20.39 1.82 -0.24
CA ASN A 47 -20.52 1.98 1.21
C ASN A 47 -19.25 2.56 1.82
N CYS A 48 -19.35 3.73 2.45
CA CYS A 48 -18.23 4.34 3.14
C CYS A 48 -18.11 3.86 4.60
N SER A 49 -16.87 3.61 5.02
CA SER A 49 -16.45 3.61 6.42
C SER A 49 -15.31 4.58 6.64
N VAL A 50 -15.32 5.25 7.79
CA VAL A 50 -14.27 6.18 8.20
C VAL A 50 -13.67 5.66 9.49
N LYS A 51 -12.35 5.56 9.57
CA LYS A 51 -11.63 5.15 10.78
C LYS A 51 -10.58 6.21 11.14
N PRO A 52 -10.27 6.39 12.44
CA PRO A 52 -9.07 7.12 12.85
C PRO A 52 -7.84 6.47 12.21
N LEU A 53 -6.94 7.32 11.71
CA LEU A 53 -5.64 6.92 11.21
C LEU A 53 -4.60 7.41 12.21
N THR A 54 -3.81 6.47 12.73
CA THR A 54 -2.78 6.72 13.74
C THR A 54 -1.45 6.20 13.22
N GLY A 55 -0.37 6.90 13.53
CA GLY A 55 0.98 6.58 13.04
C GLY A 55 1.44 7.55 11.96
N ASP A 56 2.72 7.46 11.62
CA ASP A 56 3.34 8.34 10.65
C ASP A 56 2.94 7.96 9.23
N PHE A 57 2.87 8.96 8.35
CA PHE A 57 2.71 8.72 6.92
C PHE A 57 3.82 7.80 6.45
N ASN A 58 3.45 6.66 5.84
CA ASN A 58 4.45 5.74 5.35
C ASN A 58 5.17 6.34 4.13
N ARG A 59 6.28 7.03 4.40
CA ARG A 59 7.22 7.54 3.40
C ARG A 59 8.04 6.41 2.79
N GLU A 60 7.95 5.19 3.32
CA GLU A 60 8.69 4.03 2.85
C GLU A 60 8.03 3.41 1.61
N LEU A 61 7.96 4.16 0.51
CA LEU A 61 8.18 3.53 -0.80
C LEU A 61 9.66 3.17 -0.99
N CYS A 62 10.52 3.71 -0.11
CA CYS A 62 11.91 3.32 0.10
C CYS A 62 12.11 2.53 1.40
N VAL A 63 12.78 1.39 1.27
CA VAL A 63 13.33 0.57 2.35
C VAL A 63 14.51 1.26 3.05
N LYS A 64 14.80 0.86 4.29
CA LYS A 64 15.94 1.39 5.06
C LYS A 64 17.25 0.91 4.46
N GLN A 65 18.23 1.81 4.34
CA GLN A 65 19.56 1.45 3.82
C GLN A 65 20.26 0.36 4.62
N SER A 66 19.99 0.27 5.93
CA SER A 66 20.48 -0.80 6.81
C SER A 66 20.10 -2.20 6.34
N ASP A 67 19.05 -2.31 5.53
CA ASP A 67 18.45 -3.57 5.13
C ASP A 67 18.94 -4.00 3.73
N TYR A 68 19.95 -3.34 3.17
CA TYR A 68 20.49 -3.67 1.84
C TYR A 68 21.07 -5.08 1.80
N LYS A 69 20.63 -5.88 0.82
CA LYS A 69 21.07 -7.27 0.61
C LYS A 69 21.97 -7.44 -0.61
N GLY A 70 21.95 -6.50 -1.54
CA GLY A 70 22.75 -6.55 -2.76
C GLY A 70 22.03 -5.99 -3.97
N ARG A 71 22.70 -6.07 -5.12
CA ARG A 71 22.16 -5.60 -6.40
C ARG A 71 21.37 -6.73 -7.07
N ALA A 72 20.21 -6.38 -7.61
CA ALA A 72 19.42 -7.20 -8.51
C ALA A 72 19.45 -6.61 -9.92
N VAL A 73 19.27 -7.43 -10.94
CA VAL A 73 19.15 -6.97 -12.32
C VAL A 73 17.96 -7.65 -12.95
N LEU A 74 17.07 -6.88 -13.57
CA LEU A 74 15.95 -7.39 -14.35
C LEU A 74 16.18 -7.09 -15.82
N GLY A 75 15.92 -8.06 -16.68
CA GLY A 75 16.09 -7.93 -18.12
C GLY A 75 17.06 -8.95 -18.69
N LEU A 76 17.25 -8.89 -20.00
CA LEU A 76 18.13 -9.77 -20.76
C LEU A 76 18.97 -8.93 -21.72
N ASN A 77 20.20 -9.37 -21.99
CA ASN A 77 21.12 -8.74 -22.94
C ASN A 77 21.38 -7.25 -22.63
N ASP A 78 21.08 -6.35 -23.57
CA ASP A 78 21.35 -4.92 -23.44
C ASP A 78 20.24 -4.17 -22.68
N ASP A 79 19.09 -4.81 -22.42
CA ASP A 79 17.94 -4.22 -21.71
C ASP A 79 17.99 -4.53 -20.20
N LEU A 80 19.13 -4.27 -19.56
CA LEU A 80 19.30 -4.51 -18.12
C LEU A 80 18.84 -3.30 -17.31
N LEU A 81 17.89 -3.54 -16.41
CA LEU A 81 17.45 -2.59 -15.41
C LEU A 81 18.12 -2.93 -14.06
N PRO A 82 19.12 -2.14 -13.62
CA PRO A 82 19.71 -2.32 -12.31
C PRO A 82 18.72 -1.93 -11.22
N MET A 83 18.63 -2.77 -10.20
CA MET A 83 17.78 -2.59 -9.02
C MET A 83 18.55 -3.01 -7.78
N ASP A 84 18.01 -2.67 -6.63
CA ASP A 84 18.60 -3.02 -5.34
C ASP A 84 17.63 -3.88 -4.54
N LEU A 85 18.15 -4.94 -3.94
CA LEU A 85 17.41 -5.85 -3.08
C LEU A 85 17.61 -5.45 -1.63
N TYR A 86 16.51 -5.39 -0.89
CA TYR A 86 16.51 -5.08 0.53
C TYR A 86 15.65 -6.06 1.32
N ALA A 87 16.03 -6.31 2.56
CA ALA A 87 15.16 -6.97 3.52
C ALA A 87 14.03 -6.02 3.92
N VAL A 88 12.86 -6.57 4.19
CA VAL A 88 11.75 -5.86 4.82
C VAL A 88 11.50 -6.57 6.13
N ASN A 89 11.75 -5.91 7.26
CA ASN A 89 11.50 -6.48 8.58
C ASN A 89 10.75 -5.47 9.44
N TYR A 90 9.63 -5.90 10.00
CA TYR A 90 8.86 -5.12 10.95
C TYR A 90 8.29 -6.05 12.01
N SER A 91 8.59 -5.79 13.28
CA SER A 91 8.07 -6.55 14.41
C SER A 91 7.38 -5.61 15.38
N ASN A 92 6.21 -6.02 15.86
CA ASN A 92 5.55 -5.40 16.99
C ASN A 92 4.95 -6.49 17.92
N PRO A 93 4.37 -6.13 19.07
CA PRO A 93 3.86 -7.13 20.01
C PRO A 93 2.75 -8.06 19.46
N ASP A 94 2.05 -7.64 18.40
CA ASP A 94 0.92 -8.38 17.85
C ASP A 94 1.32 -9.27 16.65
N TYR A 95 2.32 -8.86 15.87
CA TYR A 95 2.74 -9.56 14.67
C TYR A 95 4.16 -9.20 14.18
N ASP A 96 4.69 -10.09 13.35
CA ASP A 96 5.94 -9.91 12.62
C ASP A 96 5.66 -9.89 11.11
N ILE A 97 6.34 -9.02 10.38
CA ILE A 97 6.45 -9.02 8.93
C ILE A 97 7.92 -9.20 8.58
N TYR A 98 8.21 -10.13 7.67
CA TYR A 98 9.54 -10.28 7.11
C TYR A 98 9.49 -10.66 5.64
N GLY A 99 10.49 -10.26 4.88
CA GLY A 99 10.54 -10.55 3.45
C GLY A 99 11.61 -9.76 2.73
N GLU A 100 11.38 -9.57 1.44
CA GLU A 100 12.30 -8.87 0.56
C GLU A 100 11.54 -7.92 -0.36
N ALA A 101 12.18 -6.80 -0.65
CA ALA A 101 11.71 -5.82 -1.62
C ALA A 101 12.81 -5.54 -2.64
N VAL A 102 12.43 -5.49 -3.90
CA VAL A 102 13.27 -5.02 -4.98
C VAL A 102 12.89 -3.59 -5.28
N VAL A 103 13.90 -2.73 -5.29
CA VAL A 103 13.74 -1.29 -5.35
C VAL A 103 14.49 -0.76 -6.57
N LEU A 104 13.79 0.03 -7.37
CA LEU A 104 14.35 0.80 -8.46
C LEU A 104 14.79 2.18 -7.92
N PRO A 105 16.10 2.52 -7.95
CA PRO A 105 16.53 3.89 -7.68
C PRO A 105 15.99 4.83 -8.78
N ILE A 106 15.29 5.90 -8.39
CA ILE A 106 14.76 6.91 -9.33
C ILE A 106 15.70 8.13 -9.39
N SER A 107 16.23 8.57 -8.24
CA SER A 107 17.27 9.60 -8.15
C SER A 107 17.96 9.54 -6.78
N GLU A 108 18.89 10.47 -6.51
CA GLU A 108 19.49 10.60 -5.17
C GLU A 108 18.39 10.74 -4.09
N GLY A 109 18.44 9.84 -3.10
CA GLY A 109 17.47 9.77 -2.01
C GLY A 109 16.03 9.38 -2.40
N ARG A 110 15.75 9.09 -3.68
CA ARG A 110 14.41 8.69 -4.15
C ARG A 110 14.45 7.34 -4.84
N CYS A 111 13.53 6.48 -4.45
CA CYS A 111 13.46 5.14 -4.96
C CYS A 111 12.00 4.67 -5.01
N MET A 112 11.77 3.60 -5.75
CA MET A 112 10.45 3.00 -5.91
C MET A 112 10.55 1.51 -5.68
N ARG A 113 9.71 0.98 -4.79
CA ARG A 113 9.52 -0.46 -4.65
C ARG A 113 8.87 -1.02 -5.92
N GLN A 114 9.63 -1.80 -6.68
CA GLN A 114 9.18 -2.41 -7.93
C GLN A 114 8.41 -3.70 -7.67
N THR A 115 8.92 -4.51 -6.75
CA THR A 115 8.23 -5.71 -6.27
C THR A 115 8.56 -5.94 -4.81
N GLU A 116 7.66 -6.61 -4.11
CA GLU A 116 7.92 -7.14 -2.78
C GLU A 116 7.29 -8.51 -2.62
N MET A 117 7.91 -9.30 -1.76
CA MET A 117 7.33 -10.50 -1.20
C MET A 117 7.51 -10.47 0.31
N ILE A 118 6.39 -10.41 1.04
CA ILE A 118 6.40 -10.32 2.49
C ILE A 118 5.57 -11.46 3.09
N ASN A 119 5.99 -11.89 4.27
CA ASN A 119 5.35 -12.91 5.08
C ASN A 119 4.92 -12.25 6.39
N ALA A 120 3.69 -12.50 6.83
CA ALA A 120 3.20 -12.07 8.13
C ALA A 120 3.06 -13.25 9.08
N ARG A 121 3.58 -13.13 10.30
CA ARG A 121 3.43 -14.09 11.38
C ARG A 121 2.70 -13.48 12.58
N VAL A 122 1.90 -14.30 13.25
CA VAL A 122 1.29 -13.99 14.55
C VAL A 122 1.65 -15.12 15.49
N LYS A 123 2.26 -14.81 16.64
CA LYS A 123 2.74 -15.82 17.61
C LYS A 123 3.57 -16.91 16.91
N SER A 124 4.49 -16.48 16.05
CA SER A 124 5.38 -17.32 15.23
C SER A 124 4.70 -18.20 14.17
N LYS A 125 3.37 -18.16 14.01
CA LYS A 125 2.66 -18.88 12.95
C LYS A 125 2.48 -18.00 11.72
N LEU A 126 2.78 -18.53 10.54
CA LEU A 126 2.53 -17.84 9.27
C LEU A 126 1.01 -17.69 9.08
N VAL A 127 0.55 -16.45 8.89
CA VAL A 127 -0.88 -16.13 8.71
C VAL A 127 -1.17 -15.53 7.34
N ALA A 128 -0.18 -14.94 6.68
CA ALA A 128 -0.32 -14.41 5.33
C ALA A 128 1.02 -14.43 4.61
N VAL A 129 0.94 -14.62 3.30
CA VAL A 129 2.03 -14.36 2.35
C VAL A 129 1.47 -13.41 1.32
N GLU A 130 2.28 -12.45 0.93
CA GLU A 130 1.85 -11.45 -0.03
C GLU A 130 2.97 -11.15 -1.01
N SER A 131 2.57 -10.93 -2.27
CA SER A 131 3.43 -10.38 -3.29
C SER A 131 2.73 -9.26 -4.04
N ALA A 132 3.47 -8.20 -4.32
CA ALA A 132 2.99 -7.07 -5.07
C ALA A 132 4.02 -6.67 -6.13
N VAL A 133 3.53 -6.30 -7.31
CA VAL A 133 4.35 -5.76 -8.39
C VAL A 133 3.78 -4.41 -8.80
N VAL A 134 4.62 -3.39 -8.82
CA VAL A 134 4.28 -2.04 -9.23
C VAL A 134 4.78 -1.82 -10.65
N PHE A 135 3.92 -1.28 -11.51
CA PHE A 135 4.24 -1.02 -12.91
C PHE A 135 3.48 0.21 -13.40
N ASN A 136 3.90 0.76 -14.55
CA ASN A 136 3.33 1.98 -15.15
C ASN A 136 3.35 3.20 -14.20
N THR A 137 4.44 3.36 -13.45
CA THR A 137 4.57 4.45 -12.48
C THR A 137 4.92 5.78 -13.16
N THR A 138 4.33 6.86 -12.66
CA THR A 138 4.68 8.24 -13.01
C THR A 138 5.12 9.01 -11.77
N THR A 139 6.01 9.98 -11.92
CA THR A 139 6.51 10.81 -10.81
C THR A 139 5.59 12.00 -10.48
N SER A 140 4.52 12.19 -11.26
CA SER A 140 3.54 13.26 -11.07
C SER A 140 2.13 12.70 -10.92
N ILE A 141 1.31 13.44 -10.20
CA ILE A 141 -0.12 13.19 -10.02
C ILE A 141 -0.85 14.21 -10.89
N SER A 142 -1.45 13.74 -11.97
CA SER A 142 -2.12 14.60 -12.96
C SER A 142 -3.45 15.17 -12.46
N ASP A 143 -4.18 14.41 -11.66
CA ASP A 143 -5.47 14.81 -11.09
C ASP A 143 -5.39 14.82 -9.55
N PRO A 144 -5.24 15.99 -8.91
CA PRO A 144 -5.16 16.10 -7.46
C PRO A 144 -6.50 15.80 -6.77
N SER A 145 -7.64 15.84 -7.48
CA SER A 145 -8.97 15.57 -6.90
C SER A 145 -9.13 14.12 -6.46
N ILE A 146 -8.23 13.22 -6.88
CA ILE A 146 -8.16 11.84 -6.38
C ILE A 146 -8.03 11.78 -4.85
N PHE A 147 -7.53 12.84 -4.22
CA PHE A 147 -7.36 12.97 -2.78
C PHE A 147 -8.51 13.67 -2.04
N ASP A 148 -9.57 14.04 -2.75
CA ASP A 148 -10.77 14.60 -2.15
C ASP A 148 -11.52 13.51 -1.37
N ILE A 149 -12.18 13.92 -0.27
CA ILE A 149 -13.01 13.00 0.50
C ILE A 149 -14.13 12.47 -0.41
N PRO A 150 -14.30 11.14 -0.54
CA PRO A 150 -15.32 10.55 -1.39
C PRO A 150 -16.72 11.06 -1.02
N LYS A 151 -17.57 11.28 -2.02
CA LYS A 151 -18.95 11.75 -1.82
C LYS A 151 -19.75 10.82 -0.91
N GLU A 152 -19.49 9.51 -0.99
CA GLU A 152 -20.10 8.46 -0.16
C GLU A 152 -19.78 8.65 1.34
N CYS A 153 -18.68 9.33 1.63
CA CYS A 153 -18.23 9.65 2.99
C CYS A 153 -18.68 11.05 3.45
N LYS A 154 -19.18 11.90 2.55
CA LYS A 154 -19.69 13.24 2.91
C LYS A 154 -21.02 13.08 3.64
N GLY A 155 -21.09 13.55 4.89
CA GLY A 155 -22.30 13.49 5.73
C GLY A 155 -22.46 12.24 6.62
N ASN A 156 -21.59 11.23 6.49
CA ASN A 156 -21.56 10.04 7.35
C ASN A 156 -20.30 10.00 8.21
N LEU A 157 -20.22 10.88 9.22
CA LEU A 157 -19.18 10.83 10.26
C LEU A 157 -19.40 9.71 11.28
N HIS A 158 -20.52 8.99 11.20
CA HIS A 158 -20.80 7.84 12.05
C HIS A 158 -20.04 6.61 11.56
N LEU A 159 -19.23 6.05 12.45
CA LEU A 159 -18.45 4.81 12.32
C LEU A 159 -19.35 3.61 11.93
N LYS A 160 -19.70 3.46 10.65
CA LYS A 160 -20.32 2.23 10.17
C LYS A 160 -19.25 1.15 10.06
N LYS A 161 -19.42 0.06 10.81
CA LYS A 161 -18.63 -1.16 10.67
C LYS A 161 -18.97 -1.80 9.31
N VAL A 162 -18.17 -1.51 8.29
CA VAL A 162 -18.15 -2.33 7.08
C VAL A 162 -17.54 -3.69 7.46
N PRO A 163 -18.11 -4.83 7.03
CA PRO A 163 -17.51 -6.14 7.25
C PRO A 163 -16.07 -6.14 6.71
N PRO A 164 -15.14 -6.86 7.36
CA PRO A 164 -13.74 -6.84 6.97
C PRO A 164 -13.58 -7.39 5.55
N PHE A 165 -13.45 -6.49 4.58
CA PHE A 165 -12.95 -6.84 3.26
C PHE A 165 -11.42 -6.77 3.36
N ASN A 166 -10.79 -7.93 3.55
CA ASN A 166 -9.35 -8.06 3.67
C ASN A 166 -8.71 -7.88 2.29
N LEU A 167 -8.55 -6.64 1.85
CA LEU A 167 -7.57 -6.27 0.83
C LEU A 167 -6.53 -5.33 1.48
N ASN A 168 -5.80 -5.89 2.45
CA ASN A 168 -4.90 -5.16 3.34
C ASN A 168 -3.52 -4.94 2.71
N LEU A 169 -3.24 -3.72 2.25
CA LEU A 169 -1.94 -3.01 2.32
C LEU A 169 -2.29 -1.54 2.09
N HIS A 170 -2.22 -0.62 3.06
CA HIS A 170 -1.03 -0.18 3.77
C HIS A 170 -1.25 0.08 5.27
N ALA A 171 -2.22 -0.59 5.90
CA ALA A 171 -2.28 -0.60 7.36
C ALA A 171 -2.73 -1.97 7.81
N ILE A 172 -1.80 -2.71 8.40
CA ILE A 172 -2.08 -3.96 9.04
C ILE A 172 -2.99 -3.66 10.22
N LYS A 173 -4.20 -4.21 10.16
CA LYS A 173 -5.00 -4.46 11.34
C LYS A 173 -5.41 -5.92 11.30
N ILE A 174 -4.58 -6.75 11.93
CA ILE A 174 -4.92 -8.13 12.23
C ILE A 174 -6.03 -8.09 13.28
N ARG A 175 -7.17 -8.72 12.98
CA ARG A 175 -8.09 -9.20 13.99
C ARG A 175 -8.37 -10.67 13.71
N LEU A 176 -8.08 -11.49 14.72
CA LEU A 176 -8.38 -12.91 14.84
C LEU A 176 -9.87 -13.17 14.61
#